data_AF-A0AAV2GBX4-F1
#
_entry.id   AF-A0AAV2GBX4-F1
#
_cell.length_a   1.000
_cell.length_b   1.000
_cell.length_c   1.000
_cell.angle_alpha   90.00
_cell.angle_beta   90.00
_cell.angle_gamma   90.00
#
_symmetry.space_group_name_H-M   'P 1'
#
loop_
_entity.id
_entity.type
_entity.pdbx_description
1 polymer ?
#
loop_
_entity_poly.entity_id
_entity_poly.type
_entity_poly.pdbx_seq_one_letter_code
_entity_poly.pdbx_strand_id
1 'polypeptide(L)'
;MATLSCFIPHSVDKCSPFFQVLKKSAARFKWNEECNEAFLCLKDQLSAPSVLSSPLNGERLFMYLVVSQQAVSSILVRRSIDDGRDQLVYYVSKTLLPAETRYLVVEKEILTVAKTARKLRPYFQGGRDTPSPSCPTCRSRRYFTEWTSQGE
;
A
#
# COMPACT_ATOMS: atom_id res chain seq x y z
N MET A 1 -0.33 -17.12 0.89
CA MET A 1 -1.58 -16.36 1.08
C MET A 1 -1.28 -15.17 1.98
N ALA A 2 -0.97 -14.00 1.43
CA ALA A 2 -0.91 -12.77 2.23
C ALA A 2 -2.35 -12.28 2.43
N THR A 3 -2.76 -12.13 3.69
CA THR A 3 -4.17 -12.01 4.12
C THR A 3 -4.61 -10.54 4.10
N LEU A 4 -5.85 -10.28 3.68
CA LEU A 4 -6.51 -8.96 3.75
C LEU A 4 -6.49 -8.31 5.15
N SER A 5 -6.19 -9.11 6.18
CA SER A 5 -6.12 -8.71 7.58
C SER A 5 -5.03 -7.69 7.91
N CYS A 6 -3.99 -7.54 7.07
CA CYS A 6 -2.96 -6.52 7.29
C CYS A 6 -3.43 -5.09 6.94
N PHE A 7 -4.56 -4.96 6.24
CA PHE A 7 -5.01 -3.69 5.66
C PHE A 7 -6.22 -3.09 6.38
N ILE A 8 -6.81 -3.82 7.32
CA ILE A 8 -7.98 -3.37 8.07
C ILE A 8 -7.56 -3.26 9.54
N PRO A 9 -7.38 -2.04 10.07
CA PRO A 9 -7.03 -1.85 11.46
C PRO A 9 -8.08 -2.53 12.35
N HIS A 10 -7.60 -3.29 13.35
CA HIS A 10 -8.43 -4.05 14.29
C HIS A 10 -9.31 -5.17 13.68
N SER A 11 -9.11 -5.56 12.42
CA SER A 11 -9.86 -6.66 11.80
C SER A 11 -9.48 -8.06 12.26
N VAL A 12 -8.24 -8.23 12.74
CA VAL A 12 -7.74 -9.55 13.16
C VAL A 12 -8.59 -10.08 14.32
N ASP A 13 -9.04 -9.20 15.22
CA ASP A 13 -9.82 -9.57 16.39
C ASP A 13 -11.29 -9.82 16.04
N LYS A 14 -11.90 -8.95 15.24
CA LYS A 14 -13.34 -9.05 14.88
C LYS A 14 -13.62 -10.10 13.80
N CYS A 15 -12.68 -10.32 12.88
CA CYS A 15 -12.86 -11.21 11.73
C CYS A 15 -12.11 -12.55 11.90
N SER A 16 -11.54 -12.82 13.09
CA SER A 16 -10.90 -14.10 13.42
C SER A 16 -11.76 -15.33 13.08
N PRO A 17 -13.08 -15.38 13.41
CA PRO A 17 -13.92 -16.54 13.10
C PRO A 17 -13.97 -16.83 11.60
N PHE A 18 -14.10 -15.78 10.79
CA PHE A 18 -14.12 -15.87 9.34
C PHE A 18 -12.79 -16.37 8.76
N PHE A 19 -11.66 -15.81 9.23
CA PHE A 19 -10.34 -16.24 8.77
C PHE A 19 -9.99 -17.67 9.20
N GLN A 20 -10.47 -18.14 10.35
CA GLN A 20 -10.29 -19.51 10.81
C GLN A 20 -11.05 -20.51 9.93
N VAL A 21 -12.27 -20.17 9.52
CA VAL A 21 -13.08 -21.00 8.60
C VAL A 21 -12.40 -21.11 7.23
N LEU A 22 -11.84 -20.00 6.71
CA LEU A 22 -11.10 -20.00 5.44
C LEU A 22 -9.78 -20.79 5.50
N LYS A 23 -9.10 -20.83 6.65
CA LYS A 23 -7.85 -21.58 6.84
C LYS A 23 -8.07 -23.11 6.94
N LYS A 24 -9.25 -23.57 7.36
CA LYS A 24 -9.56 -25.00 7.58
C LYS A 24 -10.10 -25.73 6.33
N SER A 25 -9.91 -25.17 5.14
CA SER A 25 -10.57 -25.53 3.87
C SER A 25 -10.18 -26.87 3.22
N ALA A 26 -9.87 -27.90 4.00
CA ALA A 26 -9.71 -29.27 3.46
C ALA A 26 -10.64 -30.33 4.06
N ALA A 27 -11.22 -30.13 5.26
CA ALA A 27 -11.95 -31.24 5.92
C ALA A 27 -13.39 -30.93 6.38
N ARG A 28 -13.77 -29.66 6.65
CA ARG A 28 -15.15 -29.30 7.05
C ARG A 28 -15.33 -27.77 7.07
N PHE A 29 -15.58 -27.18 5.90
CA PHE A 29 -16.06 -25.80 5.82
C PHE A 29 -17.53 -25.77 6.26
N LYS A 30 -17.82 -25.24 7.46
CA LYS A 30 -19.18 -25.07 7.96
C LYS A 30 -19.43 -23.58 8.18
N TRP A 31 -20.24 -22.99 7.30
CA TRP A 31 -20.69 -21.61 7.43
C TRP A 31 -21.72 -21.53 8.56
N ASN A 32 -21.31 -20.96 9.69
CA ASN A 32 -22.17 -20.75 10.87
C ASN A 32 -22.51 -19.25 11.00
N GLU A 33 -23.49 -18.93 11.85
CA GLU A 33 -23.93 -17.54 12.09
C GLU A 33 -22.79 -16.62 12.54
N GLU A 34 -21.89 -17.11 13.40
CA GLU A 34 -20.70 -16.37 13.84
C GLU A 34 -19.75 -16.02 12.68
N CYS A 35 -19.68 -16.88 11.66
CA CYS A 35 -18.90 -16.63 10.44
C CYS A 35 -19.61 -15.61 9.53
N ASN A 36 -20.93 -15.65 9.49
CA ASN A 36 -21.76 -14.69 8.75
C ASN A 36 -21.64 -13.28 9.34
N GLU A 37 -21.78 -13.14 10.66
CA GLU A 37 -21.59 -11.88 11.37
C GLU A 37 -20.17 -11.33 11.22
N ALA A 38 -19.14 -12.18 11.36
CA ALA A 38 -17.76 -11.78 11.13
C ALA A 38 -17.50 -11.30 9.69
N PHE A 39 -18.15 -11.92 8.70
CA PHE A 39 -18.09 -11.51 7.29
C PHE A 39 -18.84 -10.21 7.04
N LEU A 40 -20.02 -10.01 7.64
CA LEU A 40 -20.79 -8.78 7.52
C LEU A 40 -20.05 -7.60 8.17
N CYS A 41 -19.46 -7.82 9.34
CA CYS A 41 -18.59 -6.84 9.98
C CYS A 41 -17.38 -6.49 9.10
N LEU A 42 -16.73 -7.49 8.50
CA LEU A 42 -15.64 -7.28 7.55
C LEU A 42 -16.10 -6.45 6.34
N LYS A 43 -17.28 -6.78 5.79
CA LYS A 43 -17.88 -6.08 4.65
C LYS A 43 -18.17 -4.63 5.02
N ASP A 44 -18.71 -4.37 6.21
CA ASP A 44 -18.99 -3.02 6.69
C ASP A 44 -17.71 -2.20 6.86
N GLN A 45 -16.66 -2.79 7.45
CA GLN A 45 -15.35 -2.14 7.56
C GLN A 45 -14.68 -1.83 6.21
N LEU A 46 -14.89 -2.69 5.21
CA LEU A 46 -14.40 -2.47 3.85
C LEU A 46 -15.30 -1.52 3.03
N SER A 47 -16.58 -1.42 3.39
CA SER A 47 -17.56 -0.53 2.76
C SER A 47 -17.49 0.87 3.33
N ALA A 48 -17.05 1.01 4.59
CA ALA A 48 -16.68 2.27 5.16
C ALA A 48 -15.59 2.89 4.27
N PRO A 49 -15.69 4.18 3.91
CA PRO A 49 -14.66 4.84 3.14
C PRO A 49 -13.37 4.74 3.94
N SER A 50 -12.46 3.86 3.51
CA SER A 50 -11.13 3.78 4.07
C SER A 50 -10.57 5.18 4.01
N VAL A 51 -10.20 5.76 5.16
CA VAL A 51 -9.67 7.12 5.27
C VAL A 51 -8.31 7.13 4.59
N LEU A 52 -8.32 7.15 3.26
CA LEU A 52 -7.16 7.37 2.42
C LEU A 52 -6.85 8.84 2.58
N SER A 53 -5.83 9.11 3.39
CA SER A 53 -5.36 10.48 3.59
C SER A 53 -4.62 10.94 2.33
N SER A 54 -4.93 12.14 1.86
CA SER A 54 -4.13 12.76 0.79
C SER A 54 -2.73 13.03 1.33
N PRO A 55 -1.66 12.67 0.60
CA PRO A 55 -0.31 13.05 1.01
C PRO A 55 -0.20 14.57 0.96
N LEU A 56 0.40 15.19 1.98
CA LEU A 56 0.74 16.61 1.94
C LEU A 56 2.10 16.80 1.26
N ASN A 57 2.25 17.91 0.53
CA ASN A 57 3.50 18.24 -0.15
C ASN A 57 4.65 18.38 0.86
N GLY A 58 5.72 17.61 0.66
CA GLY A 58 6.92 17.64 1.51
C GLY A 58 6.92 16.66 2.68
N GLU A 59 5.86 15.86 2.87
CA GLU A 59 5.84 14.81 3.90
C GLU A 59 6.67 13.58 3.51
N ARG A 60 7.29 12.93 4.51
CA ARG A 60 7.94 11.64 4.33
C ARG A 60 6.89 10.52 4.33
N LEU A 61 6.80 9.81 3.21
CA LEU A 61 5.94 8.65 3.05
C LEU A 61 6.77 7.37 3.23
N PHE A 62 6.19 6.38 3.89
CA PHE A 62 6.75 5.06 4.09
C PHE A 62 6.06 4.05 3.19
N MET A 63 6.84 3.20 2.52
CA MET A 63 6.31 2.12 1.69
C MET A 63 6.60 0.77 2.37
N TYR A 64 5.55 0.00 2.63
CA TYR A 64 5.66 -1.39 3.06
C TYR A 64 5.42 -2.30 1.86
N LEU A 65 6.30 -3.28 1.67
CA LEU A 65 6.25 -4.25 0.56
C LEU A 65 5.85 -5.62 1.11
N VAL A 66 4.97 -6.31 0.40
CA VAL A 66 4.61 -7.69 0.69
C VAL A 66 4.73 -8.49 -0.61
N VAL A 67 5.65 -9.43 -0.62
CA VAL A 67 5.92 -10.29 -1.78
C VAL A 67 5.55 -11.73 -1.45
N SER A 68 4.81 -12.36 -2.34
CA SER A 68 4.50 -13.79 -2.29
C SER A 68 4.77 -14.43 -3.65
N GLN A 69 4.68 -15.77 -3.72
CA GLN A 69 4.92 -16.48 -4.99
C GLN A 69 3.90 -16.13 -6.08
N GLN A 70 2.67 -15.78 -5.71
CA GLN A 70 1.55 -15.60 -6.64
C GLN A 70 1.08 -14.14 -6.76
N ALA A 71 1.45 -13.30 -5.81
CA ALA A 71 1.01 -11.90 -5.78
C ALA A 71 2.03 -11.03 -5.07
N VAL A 72 2.05 -9.76 -5.46
CA VAL A 72 2.80 -8.72 -4.78
C VAL A 72 1.88 -7.57 -4.40
N SER A 73 2.16 -6.93 -3.29
CA SER A 73 1.46 -5.73 -2.87
C SER A 73 2.38 -4.74 -2.17
N SER A 74 1.94 -3.49 -2.15
CA SER A 74 2.60 -2.41 -1.44
C SER A 74 1.59 -1.47 -0.83
N ILE A 75 1.99 -0.87 0.28
CA ILE A 75 1.21 0.06 1.07
C ILE A 75 2.01 1.33 1.19
N LEU A 76 1.39 2.46 0.90
CA LEU A 76 1.94 3.77 1.18
C LEU A 76 1.27 4.33 2.43
N VAL A 77 2.08 4.65 3.42
CA VAL A 77 1.67 5.13 4.72
C VAL A 77 2.35 6.46 4.99
N ARG A 78 1.63 7.42 5.56
CA ARG A 78 2.20 8.64 6.12
C ARG A 78 2.17 8.58 7.63
N ARG A 79 3.15 9.17 8.29
CA ARG A 79 3.12 9.35 9.75
C ARG A 79 2.51 10.71 10.04
N SER A 80 1.36 10.74 10.73
CA SER A 80 0.75 11.98 11.20
C SER A 80 1.70 12.69 12.16
N ILE A 81 1.95 13.98 11.95
CA ILE A 81 2.76 14.80 12.85
C ILE A 81 2.02 15.04 14.17
N ASP A 82 0.69 15.16 14.12
CA ASP A 82 -0.16 15.48 15.27
C ASP A 82 -0.30 14.29 16.22
N ASP A 83 -0.55 13.09 15.68
CA ASP A 83 -0.91 11.92 16.48
C ASP A 83 0.18 10.84 16.54
N GLY A 84 1.24 10.98 15.73
CA GLY A 84 2.27 9.95 15.54
C GLY A 84 1.77 8.65 14.87
N ARG A 85 0.48 8.57 14.52
CA ARG A 85 -0.15 7.39 13.94
C ARG A 85 0.15 7.27 12.45
N ASP A 86 0.37 6.04 12.02
CA ASP A 86 0.57 5.66 10.64
C ASP A 86 -0.80 5.66 9.92
N GLN A 87 -1.01 6.60 9.00
CA GLN A 87 -2.22 6.74 8.19
C GLN A 87 -2.00 6.19 6.78
N LEU A 88 -2.94 5.39 6.30
CA LEU A 88 -2.90 4.84 4.94
C LEU A 88 -3.14 5.95 3.91
N VAL A 89 -2.27 6.02 2.91
CA VAL A 89 -2.35 6.96 1.78
C VAL A 89 -2.80 6.23 0.51
N TYR A 90 -2.16 5.08 0.22
CA TYR A 90 -2.42 4.36 -1.01
C TYR A 90 -2.13 2.87 -0.88
N TYR A 91 -2.87 2.04 -1.60
CA TYR A 91 -2.67 0.60 -1.66
C TYR A 91 -2.57 0.13 -3.11
N VAL A 92 -1.57 -0.70 -3.38
CA VAL A 92 -1.39 -1.35 -4.68
C VAL A 92 -1.19 -2.83 -4.48
N SER A 93 -2.02 -3.64 -5.12
CA SER A 93 -1.81 -5.08 -5.23
C SER A 93 -1.83 -5.53 -6.68
N LYS A 94 -1.11 -6.62 -6.94
CA LYS A 94 -1.05 -7.26 -8.24
C LYS A 94 -0.88 -8.76 -8.07
N THR A 95 -1.79 -9.52 -8.67
CA THR A 95 -1.58 -10.94 -8.95
C THR A 95 -0.52 -11.09 -10.04
N LEU A 96 0.50 -11.89 -9.77
CA LEU A 96 1.58 -12.15 -10.73
C LEU A 96 1.07 -13.03 -11.86
N LEU A 97 1.44 -12.69 -13.09
CA LEU A 97 1.20 -13.56 -14.24
C LEU A 97 2.05 -14.83 -14.15
N PRO A 98 1.70 -15.93 -14.82
CA PRO A 98 2.49 -17.17 -14.79
C PRO A 98 3.96 -16.99 -15.21
N ALA A 99 4.28 -15.96 -16.00
CA ALA A 99 5.65 -15.59 -16.32
C ALA A 99 6.37 -14.88 -15.15
N GLU A 100 5.65 -14.03 -14.43
CA GLU A 100 6.17 -13.20 -13.33
C GLU A 100 6.27 -13.97 -12.01
N THR A 101 5.54 -15.08 -11.85
CA THR A 101 5.70 -15.98 -10.71
C THR A 101 7.08 -16.62 -10.66
N ARG A 102 7.75 -16.74 -11.81
CA ARG A 102 9.11 -17.29 -11.94
C ARG A 102 10.22 -16.29 -11.62
N TYR A 103 9.89 -15.02 -11.42
CA TYR A 103 10.86 -14.01 -11.00
C TYR A 103 11.42 -14.30 -9.62
N LEU A 104 12.67 -13.91 -9.41
CA LEU A 104 13.32 -13.91 -8.11
C LEU A 104 12.60 -12.95 -7.15
N VAL A 105 12.81 -13.13 -5.85
CA VAL A 105 12.17 -12.28 -4.83
C VAL A 105 12.52 -10.80 -5.03
N VAL A 106 13.78 -10.49 -5.30
CA VAL A 106 14.25 -9.12 -5.55
C VAL A 106 13.60 -8.52 -6.80
N GLU A 107 13.45 -9.30 -7.87
CA GLU A 107 12.78 -8.84 -9.09
C GLU A 107 11.29 -8.55 -8.84
N LYS A 108 10.63 -9.34 -7.99
CA LYS A 108 9.25 -9.11 -7.56
C LYS A 108 9.12 -7.86 -6.70
N GLU A 109 10.07 -7.60 -5.82
CA GLU A 109 10.14 -6.35 -5.03
C GLU A 109 10.29 -5.13 -5.95
N ILE A 110 11.25 -5.16 -6.88
CA ILE A 110 11.49 -4.10 -7.86
C ILE A 110 10.24 -3.87 -8.72
N LEU A 111 9.59 -4.94 -9.19
CA LEU A 111 8.35 -4.87 -9.96
C LEU A 111 7.25 -4.15 -9.17
N THR A 112 7.16 -4.42 -7.88
CA THR A 112 6.17 -3.82 -6.97
C THR A 112 6.45 -2.33 -6.81
N VAL A 113 7.68 -1.95 -6.48
CA VAL A 113 8.10 -0.55 -6.33
C VAL A 113 7.86 0.20 -7.64
N ALA A 114 8.29 -0.35 -8.78
CA ALA A 114 8.12 0.28 -10.09
C ALA A 114 6.63 0.49 -10.43
N LYS A 115 5.77 -0.49 -10.14
CA LYS A 115 4.33 -0.35 -10.33
C LYS A 115 3.73 0.74 -9.47
N THR A 116 4.10 0.77 -8.21
CA THR A 116 3.55 1.74 -7.27
C THR A 116 4.04 3.14 -7.58
N ALA A 117 5.33 3.31 -7.89
CA ALA A 117 5.86 4.58 -8.36
C ALA A 117 5.13 5.10 -9.60
N ARG A 118 4.81 4.22 -10.58
CA ARG A 118 4.00 4.60 -11.76
C ARG A 118 2.59 5.04 -11.38
N LYS A 119 1.94 4.33 -10.46
CA LYS A 119 0.60 4.69 -9.96
C LYS A 119 0.61 6.01 -9.16
N LEU A 120 1.71 6.30 -8.47
CA LEU A 120 1.87 7.50 -7.65
C LEU A 120 2.35 8.72 -8.45
N ARG A 121 2.74 8.57 -9.72
CA ARG A 121 3.17 9.69 -10.56
C ARG A 121 2.25 10.91 -10.50
N PRO A 122 0.90 10.78 -10.59
CA PRO A 122 0.02 11.93 -10.52
C PRO A 122 0.13 12.71 -9.20
N TYR A 123 0.33 12.01 -8.07
CA TYR A 123 0.43 12.63 -6.76
C TYR A 123 1.70 13.48 -6.61
N PHE A 124 2.81 13.05 -7.21
CA PHE A 124 4.07 13.80 -7.16
C PHE A 124 4.24 14.82 -8.30
N GLN A 125 3.37 14.78 -9.32
CA GLN A 125 3.45 15.68 -10.47
C GLN A 125 2.56 16.92 -10.35
N GLY A 126 1.55 16.91 -9.46
CA GLY A 126 0.64 18.04 -9.23
C GLY A 126 1.14 19.14 -8.29
N GLY A 127 2.35 19.02 -7.73
CA GLY A 127 2.94 19.99 -6.80
C GLY A 127 3.78 21.09 -7.46
N ARG A 128 3.70 21.27 -8.78
CA ARG A 128 4.33 22.40 -9.47
C ARG A 128 3.28 23.47 -9.72
N ASP A 129 3.56 24.64 -9.16
CA ASP A 129 3.03 25.95 -9.54
C ASP A 129 1.90 26.55 -8.68
N THR A 130 2.02 26.51 -7.35
CA THR A 130 1.63 27.70 -6.57
C THR A 130 2.88 28.31 -5.92
N PRO A 131 3.38 29.45 -6.43
CA PRO A 131 4.44 30.17 -5.74
C PRO A 131 3.92 30.56 -4.35
N SER A 132 4.59 30.10 -3.30
CA SER A 132 4.39 30.65 -1.96
C SER A 132 4.60 32.17 -2.05
N PRO A 133 3.64 33.01 -1.61
CA PRO A 133 3.74 34.46 -1.76
C PRO A 133 4.86 35.11 -0.92
N SER A 134 5.63 34.34 -0.16
CA SER A 134 6.60 34.83 0.82
C SER A 134 8.05 34.94 0.35
N CYS A 135 8.42 34.51 -0.87
CA CYS A 135 9.82 34.54 -1.30
C CYS A 135 10.03 35.15 -2.70
N PRO A 136 10.24 36.47 -2.81
CA PRO A 136 10.45 37.14 -4.10
C PRO A 136 11.87 36.99 -4.70
N THR A 137 12.79 36.23 -4.08
CA THR A 137 14.22 36.27 -4.49
C THR A 137 14.91 34.93 -4.73
N CYS A 138 14.25 33.78 -4.58
CA CYS A 138 14.93 32.50 -4.82
C CYS A 138 14.94 32.13 -6.32
N ARG A 139 15.81 32.78 -7.08
CA ARG A 139 16.10 32.49 -8.50
C ARG A 139 17.44 31.78 -8.61
N SER A 140 17.44 30.45 -8.53
CA SER A 140 18.44 29.52 -9.09
C SER A 140 18.03 28.10 -8.66
N ARG A 141 18.24 26.99 -9.37
CA ARG A 141 18.68 26.62 -10.71
C ARG A 141 18.48 25.09 -10.78
N ARG A 142 18.18 24.55 -11.97
CA ARG A 142 18.00 23.10 -12.25
C ARG A 142 19.20 22.27 -11.81
N TYR A 143 18.99 21.05 -11.29
CA TYR A 143 19.76 19.84 -11.65
C TYR A 143 18.93 18.56 -11.39
N PHE A 144 18.51 17.87 -12.47
CA PHE A 144 18.21 16.43 -12.43
C PHE A 144 18.52 15.86 -13.81
N THR A 145 19.81 15.69 -14.10
CA THR A 145 20.33 14.79 -15.11
C THR A 145 21.75 14.45 -14.70
N GLU A 146 21.97 13.22 -14.19
CA GLU A 146 23.00 12.31 -14.69
C GLU A 146 23.00 11.02 -13.85
N TRP A 147 22.65 9.91 -14.51
CA TRP A 147 23.01 8.56 -14.09
C TRP A 147 24.31 8.22 -14.81
N THR A 148 25.41 8.03 -14.10
CA THR A 148 26.55 7.24 -14.61
C THR A 148 27.08 6.35 -13.50
N SER A 149 27.17 5.08 -13.86
CA SER A 149 27.81 3.98 -13.16
C SER A 149 29.33 4.07 -13.36
N GLN A 150 30.09 3.89 -12.28
CA GLN A 150 31.44 3.28 -12.23
C GLN A 150 31.87 3.31 -10.75
N GLY A 151 32.31 2.26 -10.08
CA GLY A 151 32.86 0.99 -10.57
C GLY A 151 34.36 1.12 -10.81
N GLU A 152 35.15 1.27 -9.75
CA GLU A 152 36.28 0.41 -9.31
C GLU A 152 36.93 1.00 -8.04
#